data_AF-A0A2V6I7V1-F1
#
_entry.id   AF-A0A2V6I7V1-F1
#
_cell.length_a   1.000
_cell.length_b   1.000
_cell.length_c   1.000
_cell.angle_alpha   90.00
_cell.angle_beta   90.00
_cell.angle_gamma   90.00
#
_symmetry.space_group_name_H-M   'P 1'
#
loop_
_entity.id
_entity.type
_entity.pdbx_description
1 polymer ?
#
loop_
_entity_poly.entity_id
_entity_poly.type
_entity_poly.pdbx_seq_one_letter_code
_entity_poly.pdbx_strand_id
1 'polypeptide(L)'
;MLSKRVYVAWFVVHFCLITAVCFAGIFSLVAEGTTMLPSALQKRARKAELIAALVLGKEAAASSPVRQGIATYLHAAGIQAGYTFFAPNIPGYHRLTFELYYEDGRVEYASAHVMGRGAALRLDSLLDRLADQRYEPIREVVVKMLAFSVWRERPDVKKIRATFGAVSQPDISDFENGKDESFQLMFSYDFSLHEEEQ
;
A
#
# COMPACT_ATOMS: atom_id res chain seq x y z
N MET A 1 33.77 7.28 40.46
CA MET A 1 32.88 6.11 40.16
C MET A 1 31.42 6.49 39.96
N LEU A 2 30.85 7.45 40.71
CA LEU A 2 29.45 7.87 40.60
C LEU A 2 29.06 8.37 39.19
N SER A 3 29.88 9.25 38.58
CA SER A 3 29.64 9.80 37.25
C SER A 3 29.50 8.72 36.15
N LYS A 4 30.36 7.68 36.16
CA LYS A 4 30.26 6.57 35.21
C LYS A 4 28.94 5.79 35.37
N ARG A 5 28.46 5.60 36.59
CA ARG A 5 27.17 4.94 36.86
C ARG A 5 25.98 5.76 36.35
N VAL A 6 26.05 7.08 36.48
CA VAL A 6 25.01 7.99 35.96
C VAL A 6 24.95 7.95 34.44
N TYR A 7 26.08 7.95 33.74
CA TYR A 7 26.09 7.81 32.28
C TYR A 7 25.53 6.45 31.82
N VAL A 8 25.89 5.36 32.50
CA VAL A 8 25.34 4.04 32.21
C VAL A 8 23.84 4.01 32.45
N ALA A 9 23.35 4.61 33.53
CA ALA A 9 21.91 4.70 33.79
C ALA A 9 21.17 5.46 32.68
N TRP A 10 21.70 6.61 32.25
CA TRP A 10 21.13 7.38 31.15
C TRP A 10 21.16 6.65 29.82
N PHE A 11 22.25 5.94 29.53
CA PHE A 11 22.37 5.07 28.36
C PHE A 11 21.29 3.99 28.37
N VAL A 12 21.13 3.27 29.49
CA VAL A 12 20.10 2.24 29.64
C VAL A 12 18.71 2.83 29.45
N VAL A 13 18.40 3.96 30.08
CA VAL A 13 17.09 4.64 29.94
C VAL A 13 16.82 5.02 28.49
N HIS A 14 17.80 5.60 27.80
CA HIS A 14 17.68 5.97 26.39
C HIS A 14 17.36 4.76 25.51
N PHE A 15 18.12 3.67 25.65
CA PHE A 15 17.89 2.45 24.87
C PHE A 15 16.57 1.76 25.21
N CYS A 16 16.16 1.77 26.48
CA CYS A 16 14.84 1.28 26.89
C CYS A 16 13.72 2.07 26.22
N LEU A 17 13.84 3.40 26.14
CA LEU A 17 12.85 4.26 25.47
C LEU A 17 12.79 4.00 23.97
N ILE A 18 13.93 3.89 23.27
CA ILE A 18 13.98 3.50 21.84
C ILE A 18 13.26 2.17 21.64
N THR A 19 13.63 1.18 22.46
CA THR A 19 13.09 -0.17 22.38
C THR A 19 11.57 -0.18 22.59
N ALA A 20 11.08 0.59 23.57
CA ALA A 20 9.65 0.73 23.82
C ALA A 20 8.90 1.39 22.64
N VAL A 21 9.47 2.43 22.02
CA VAL A 21 8.89 3.07 20.82
C VAL A 21 8.84 2.09 19.64
N CYS A 22 9.91 1.34 19.39
CA CYS A 22 9.95 0.33 18.33
C CYS A 22 8.95 -0.80 18.57
N PHE A 23 8.89 -1.35 19.78
CA PHE A 23 7.95 -2.41 20.12
C PHE A 23 6.50 -1.94 20.08
N ALA A 24 6.20 -0.71 20.53
CA ALA A 24 4.86 -0.14 20.40
C ALA A 24 4.40 -0.11 18.94
N GLY A 25 5.28 0.31 18.02
CA GLY A 25 5.00 0.29 16.57
C GLY A 25 4.79 -1.12 16.03
N ILE A 26 5.69 -2.06 16.33
CA ILE A 26 5.57 -3.46 15.87
C ILE A 26 4.27 -4.10 16.41
N PHE A 27 3.98 -3.93 17.69
CA PHE A 27 2.78 -4.53 18.29
C PHE A 27 1.49 -3.90 17.80
N SER A 28 1.46 -2.60 17.50
CA SER A 28 0.32 -1.95 16.82
C SER A 28 0.11 -2.56 15.43
N LEU A 29 1.16 -2.69 14.61
CA LEU A 29 1.06 -3.31 13.28
C LEU A 29 0.53 -4.75 13.35
N VAL A 30 1.03 -5.55 14.29
CA VAL A 30 0.57 -6.93 14.50
C VAL A 30 -0.86 -6.97 15.03
N ALA A 31 -1.23 -6.09 15.97
CA ALA A 31 -2.58 -6.04 16.53
C ALA A 31 -3.62 -5.61 15.50
N GLU A 32 -3.24 -4.72 14.58
CA GLU A 32 -4.08 -4.25 13.46
C GLU A 32 -4.16 -5.26 12.31
N GLY A 33 -3.43 -6.37 12.37
CA GLY A 33 -3.43 -7.41 11.35
C GLY A 33 -2.74 -6.99 10.04
N THR A 34 -1.86 -5.98 10.11
CA THR A 34 -1.15 -5.43 8.94
C THR A 34 0.16 -6.16 8.63
N THR A 35 0.45 -7.27 9.32
CA THR A 35 1.68 -8.06 9.20
C THR A 35 1.36 -9.50 8.80
N MET A 36 2.36 -10.22 8.27
CA MET A 36 2.27 -11.65 7.91
C MET A 36 2.19 -12.61 9.12
N LEU A 37 2.03 -12.09 10.35
CA LEU A 37 2.01 -12.90 11.57
C LEU A 37 0.61 -13.50 11.82
N PRO A 38 0.51 -14.73 12.38
CA PRO A 38 -0.78 -15.39 12.62
C PRO A 38 -1.76 -14.55 13.45
N SER A 39 -3.04 -14.59 13.09
CA SER A 39 -4.12 -13.84 13.77
C SER A 39 -4.24 -14.17 15.27
N ALA A 40 -3.84 -15.37 15.69
CA ALA A 40 -3.75 -15.76 17.10
C ALA A 40 -2.83 -14.85 17.93
N LEU A 41 -1.86 -14.17 17.31
CA LEU A 41 -0.95 -13.24 17.95
C LEU A 41 -1.54 -11.85 18.17
N GLN A 42 -2.60 -11.46 17.45
CA GLN A 42 -3.20 -10.11 17.54
C GLN A 42 -3.61 -9.76 18.98
N LYS A 43 -4.27 -10.70 19.69
CA LYS A 43 -4.69 -10.48 21.09
C LYS A 43 -3.51 -10.31 22.04
N ARG A 44 -2.39 -10.98 21.77
CA ARG A 44 -1.16 -10.84 22.56
C ARG A 44 -0.42 -9.55 22.20
N ALA A 45 -0.36 -9.21 20.92
CA ALA A 45 0.21 -7.97 20.42
C ALA A 45 -0.53 -6.76 20.98
N ARG A 46 -1.86 -6.75 21.00
CA ARG A 46 -2.66 -5.67 21.60
C ARG A 46 -2.36 -5.45 23.08
N LYS A 47 -2.14 -6.52 23.84
CA LYS A 47 -1.70 -6.41 25.25
C LYS A 47 -0.28 -5.85 25.36
N ALA A 48 0.62 -6.31 24.51
CA ALA A 48 2.01 -5.85 24.51
C ALA A 48 2.13 -4.38 24.05
N GLU A 49 1.29 -3.94 23.12
CA GLU A 49 1.12 -2.55 22.70
C GLU A 49 0.71 -1.66 23.88
N LEU A 50 -0.30 -2.07 24.65
CA LEU A 50 -0.74 -1.34 25.85
C LEU A 50 0.35 -1.24 26.91
N ILE A 51 1.14 -2.30 27.10
CA ILE A 51 2.30 -2.28 28.01
C ILE A 51 3.35 -1.28 27.51
N ALA A 52 3.65 -1.27 26.21
CA ALA A 52 4.59 -0.32 25.63
C ALA A 52 4.06 1.13 25.73
N ALA A 53 2.76 1.34 25.52
CA ALA A 53 2.10 2.64 25.67
C ALA A 53 2.15 3.14 27.12
N LEU A 54 1.99 2.24 28.10
CA LEU A 54 2.13 2.54 29.53
C LEU A 54 3.57 2.97 29.87
N VAL A 55 4.57 2.23 29.39
CA VAL A 55 6.00 2.57 29.58
C VAL A 55 6.35 3.93 28.99
N LEU A 56 5.73 4.30 27.86
CA LEU A 56 5.88 5.60 27.23
C LEU A 56 5.04 6.71 27.87
N GLY A 57 4.28 6.41 28.93
CA GLY A 57 3.42 7.36 29.61
C GLY A 57 2.22 7.83 28.78
N LYS A 58 1.87 7.13 27.69
CA LYS A 58 0.77 7.52 26.79
C LYS A 58 -0.61 7.39 27.46
N GLU A 59 -0.75 6.45 28.39
CA GLU A 59 -1.96 6.23 29.19
C GLU A 59 -2.18 7.32 30.27
N ALA A 60 -1.16 8.12 30.60
CA ALA A 60 -1.31 9.20 31.56
C ALA A 60 -2.00 10.43 30.93
N ALA A 61 -2.70 11.22 31.75
CA ALA A 61 -3.32 12.47 31.30
C ALA A 61 -2.32 13.37 30.57
N ALA A 62 -2.78 14.12 29.56
CA ALA A 62 -1.92 14.99 28.75
C ALA A 62 -1.22 16.10 29.58
N SER A 63 -1.79 16.45 30.74
CA SER A 63 -1.23 17.37 31.72
C SER A 63 -0.23 16.73 32.69
N SER A 64 0.03 15.42 32.58
CA SER A 64 0.97 14.73 33.44
C SER A 64 2.42 15.17 33.16
N PRO A 65 3.17 15.63 34.17
CA PRO A 65 4.55 16.07 34.00
C PRO A 65 5.47 14.92 33.53
N VAL A 66 5.14 13.68 33.89
CA VAL A 66 5.87 12.48 33.45
C VAL A 66 5.71 12.25 31.96
N ARG A 67 4.46 12.32 31.46
CA ARG A 67 4.16 12.18 30.02
C ARG A 67 4.82 13.28 29.21
N GLN A 68 4.74 14.52 29.69
CA GLN A 68 5.36 15.66 29.03
C GLN A 68 6.89 15.53 29.02
N GLY A 69 7.51 15.16 30.14
CA GLY A 69 8.96 14.96 30.22
C GLY A 69 9.47 13.88 29.25
N ILE A 70 8.78 12.73 29.20
CA ILE A 70 9.11 11.65 28.25
C ILE A 70 8.92 12.13 26.81
N ALA A 71 7.80 12.79 26.49
CA ALA A 71 7.53 13.29 25.15
C ALA A 71 8.55 14.34 24.68
N THR A 72 8.92 15.30 25.55
CA THR A 72 9.94 16.31 25.26
C THR A 72 11.30 15.65 25.04
N TYR A 73 11.68 14.68 25.86
CA TYR A 73 12.93 13.95 25.68
C TYR A 73 12.96 13.17 24.37
N LEU A 74 11.91 12.40 24.07
CA LEU A 74 11.80 11.64 22.82
C LEU A 74 11.86 12.56 21.60
N HIS A 75 11.23 13.73 21.67
CA HIS A 75 11.28 14.74 20.62
C HIS A 75 12.70 15.28 20.43
N ALA A 76 13.38 15.67 21.51
CA ALA A 76 14.75 16.18 21.48
C ALA A 76 15.77 15.14 21.01
N ALA A 77 15.54 13.87 21.35
CA ALA A 77 16.39 12.74 20.96
C ALA A 77 16.08 12.21 19.55
N GLY A 78 15.05 12.71 18.87
CA GLY A 78 14.64 12.24 17.54
C GLY A 78 13.95 10.87 17.52
N ILE A 79 13.49 10.36 18.67
CA ILE A 79 12.86 9.04 18.84
C ILE A 79 11.35 9.19 18.75
N GLN A 80 10.84 9.63 17.60
CA GLN A 80 9.42 9.94 17.42
C GLN A 80 8.62 8.77 16.87
N ALA A 81 9.26 7.91 16.08
CA ALA A 81 8.68 6.71 15.49
C ALA A 81 9.73 5.59 15.47
N GLY A 82 9.28 4.34 15.66
CA GLY A 82 10.16 3.18 15.50
C GLY A 82 10.56 3.05 14.03
N TYR A 83 11.77 2.54 13.76
CA TYR A 83 12.20 2.15 12.42
C TYR A 83 11.42 0.90 11.95
N THR A 84 10.12 1.03 11.73
CA THR A 84 9.25 -0.04 11.23
C THR A 84 9.15 0.05 9.71
N PHE A 85 10.29 -0.15 9.04
CA PHE A 85 10.37 -0.27 7.58
C PHE A 85 10.44 -1.76 7.20
N PHE A 86 9.37 -2.51 7.46
CA PHE A 86 9.23 -3.87 6.92
C PHE A 86 7.83 -4.01 6.33
N ALA A 87 7.83 -3.95 4.99
CA ALA A 87 6.75 -4.29 4.07
C ALA A 87 5.34 -3.84 4.52
N PRO A 88 4.93 -2.58 4.26
CA PRO A 88 3.53 -2.25 4.40
C PRO A 88 2.73 -3.21 3.52
N ASN A 89 1.67 -3.79 4.07
CA ASN A 89 0.56 -4.37 3.33
C ASN A 89 0.41 -3.56 2.03
N ILE A 90 0.78 -4.12 0.87
CA ILE A 90 0.70 -3.38 -0.39
C ILE A 90 -0.79 -3.14 -0.58
N PRO A 91 -1.28 -1.90 -0.42
CA PRO A 91 -2.70 -1.64 -0.53
C PRO A 91 -3.13 -2.14 -1.91
N GLY A 92 -4.34 -2.72 -1.98
CA GLY A 92 -4.90 -3.14 -3.25
C GLY A 92 -4.80 -1.99 -4.25
N TYR A 93 -4.40 -2.31 -5.48
CA TYR A 93 -4.17 -1.32 -6.53
C TYR A 93 -5.14 -1.55 -7.69
N HIS A 94 -5.40 -0.51 -8.47
CA HIS A 94 -6.23 -0.66 -9.66
C HIS A 94 -5.39 -1.03 -10.86
N ARG A 95 -5.84 -2.02 -11.63
CA ARG A 95 -5.16 -2.49 -12.83
C ARG A 95 -6.05 -2.32 -14.05
N LEU A 96 -5.49 -1.72 -15.09
CA LEU A 96 -6.06 -1.68 -16.45
C LEU A 96 -5.27 -2.64 -17.34
N THR A 97 -5.95 -3.61 -17.94
CA THR A 97 -5.37 -4.58 -18.87
C THR A 97 -6.04 -4.43 -20.23
N PHE A 98 -5.24 -4.45 -21.30
CA PHE A 98 -5.74 -4.45 -22.67
C PHE A 98 -5.55 -5.83 -23.30
N GLU A 99 -6.64 -6.42 -23.76
CA GLU A 99 -6.64 -7.60 -24.61
C GLU A 99 -6.67 -7.15 -26.07
N LEU A 100 -5.61 -7.45 -26.81
CA LEU A 100 -5.44 -7.10 -28.21
C LEU A 100 -5.81 -8.30 -29.07
N TYR A 101 -6.82 -8.13 -29.91
CA TYR A 101 -7.31 -9.18 -30.82
C TYR A 101 -6.82 -8.86 -32.24
N TYR A 102 -6.05 -9.78 -32.81
CA TYR A 102 -5.51 -9.71 -34.16
C TYR A 102 -6.40 -10.46 -35.16
N GLU A 103 -6.25 -10.20 -36.46
CA GLU A 103 -7.00 -10.89 -37.52
C GLU A 103 -6.75 -12.40 -37.58
N ASP A 104 -5.55 -12.84 -37.22
CA ASP A 104 -5.14 -14.25 -37.20
C ASP A 104 -5.72 -15.03 -36.01
N GLY A 105 -6.54 -14.38 -35.17
CA GLY A 105 -7.13 -14.97 -33.96
C GLY A 105 -6.19 -14.96 -32.76
N ARG A 106 -4.99 -14.40 -32.87
CA ARG A 106 -4.07 -14.22 -31.74
C ARG A 106 -4.66 -13.21 -30.75
N VAL A 107 -4.47 -13.50 -29.46
CA VAL A 107 -4.80 -12.59 -28.36
C VAL A 107 -3.51 -12.28 -27.59
N GLU A 108 -3.19 -10.99 -27.46
CA GLU A 108 -2.06 -10.51 -26.66
C GLU A 108 -2.57 -9.64 -25.51
N TYR A 109 -1.94 -9.77 -24.35
CA TYR A 109 -2.25 -8.94 -23.19
C TYR A 109 -1.20 -7.84 -23.07
N ALA A 110 -1.65 -6.59 -23.05
CA ALA A 110 -0.82 -5.42 -22.90
C ALA A 110 -1.24 -4.59 -21.69
N SER A 111 -0.26 -3.97 -21.05
CA SER A 111 -0.49 -2.91 -20.06
C SER A 111 -0.30 -1.56 -20.75
N ALA A 112 -0.92 -0.50 -20.21
CA ALA A 112 -0.64 0.86 -20.68
C ALA A 112 0.86 1.16 -20.49
N HIS A 113 1.62 1.20 -21.58
CA HIS A 113 3.05 1.49 -21.52
C HIS A 113 3.24 3.00 -21.35
N VAL A 114 4.06 3.39 -20.38
CA VAL A 114 4.40 4.80 -20.15
C VAL A 114 5.91 4.95 -20.02
N MET A 115 6.47 5.88 -20.79
CA MET A 115 7.90 6.15 -20.81
C MET A 115 8.33 6.86 -19.52
N GLY A 116 9.04 6.13 -18.65
CA GLY A 116 9.72 6.67 -17.47
C GLY A 116 8.94 6.56 -16.15
N ARG A 117 9.70 6.43 -15.05
CA ARG A 117 9.17 6.17 -13.69
C ARG A 117 8.15 7.20 -13.20
N GLY A 118 8.31 8.48 -13.56
CA GLY A 118 7.36 9.53 -13.17
C GLY A 118 6.03 9.46 -13.93
N ALA A 119 6.02 8.93 -15.16
CA ALA A 119 4.79 8.73 -15.93
C ALA A 119 4.01 7.52 -15.42
N ALA A 120 4.71 6.46 -14.99
CA ALA A 120 4.12 5.31 -14.29
C ALA A 120 3.35 5.74 -13.04
N LEU A 121 3.95 6.52 -12.14
CA LEU A 121 3.27 6.98 -10.92
C LEU A 121 2.02 7.83 -11.20
N ARG A 122 2.05 8.64 -12.27
CA ARG A 122 0.89 9.44 -12.69
C ARG A 122 -0.22 8.58 -13.28
N LEU A 123 0.15 7.54 -14.02
CA LEU A 123 -0.80 6.56 -14.54
C LEU A 123 -1.47 5.81 -13.38
N ASP A 124 -0.70 5.31 -12.42
CA ASP A 124 -1.25 4.62 -11.23
C ASP A 124 -2.23 5.53 -10.47
N SER A 125 -1.82 6.78 -10.22
CA SER A 125 -2.70 7.78 -9.58
C SER A 125 -3.96 8.08 -10.38
N LEU A 126 -3.89 8.00 -11.72
CA LEU A 126 -5.05 8.19 -12.61
C LEU A 126 -5.99 6.98 -12.52
N LEU A 127 -5.44 5.76 -12.55
CA LEU A 127 -6.21 4.53 -12.42
C LEU A 127 -6.96 4.50 -11.08
N ASP A 128 -6.32 4.88 -9.98
CA ASP A 128 -6.97 4.99 -8.67
C ASP A 128 -8.15 5.97 -8.66
N ARG A 129 -8.06 7.07 -9.41
CA ARG A 129 -9.18 8.01 -9.55
C ARG A 129 -10.30 7.47 -10.43
N LEU A 130 -9.98 6.70 -11.47
CA LEU A 130 -11.00 6.11 -12.35
C LEU A 130 -11.91 5.14 -11.61
N ALA A 131 -11.44 4.52 -10.52
CA ALA A 131 -12.26 3.65 -9.67
C ALA A 131 -13.41 4.40 -8.97
N ASP A 132 -13.24 5.69 -8.68
CA ASP A 132 -14.23 6.53 -7.99
C ASP A 132 -15.41 6.86 -8.92
N GLN A 133 -16.64 6.75 -8.39
CA GLN A 133 -17.89 7.01 -9.13
C GLN A 133 -17.96 8.43 -9.70
N ARG A 134 -17.29 9.40 -9.08
CA ARG A 134 -17.26 10.79 -9.56
C ARG A 134 -16.64 10.94 -10.96
N TYR A 135 -15.81 9.99 -11.37
CA TYR A 135 -15.16 10.00 -12.67
C TYR A 135 -15.84 9.09 -13.69
N GLU A 136 -16.96 8.45 -13.33
CA GLU A 136 -17.72 7.58 -14.23
C GLU A 136 -18.03 8.21 -15.60
N PRO A 137 -18.42 9.51 -15.70
CA PRO A 137 -18.69 10.15 -16.99
C PRO A 137 -17.49 10.25 -17.93
N ILE A 138 -16.26 10.17 -17.41
CA ILE A 138 -15.04 10.32 -18.21
C ILE A 138 -14.26 9.01 -18.39
N ARG A 139 -14.66 7.92 -17.72
CA ARG A 139 -13.93 6.64 -17.72
C ARG A 139 -13.68 6.13 -19.12
N GLU A 140 -14.74 6.02 -19.91
CA GLU A 140 -14.66 5.50 -21.27
C GLU A 140 -13.71 6.34 -22.13
N VAL A 141 -13.80 7.68 -22.04
CA VAL A 141 -12.95 8.58 -22.82
C VAL A 141 -11.47 8.42 -22.45
N VAL A 142 -11.17 8.39 -21.15
CA VAL A 142 -9.79 8.21 -20.67
C VAL A 142 -9.25 6.85 -21.08
N VAL A 143 -10.03 5.78 -20.91
CA VAL A 143 -9.63 4.42 -21.30
C VAL A 143 -9.47 4.33 -22.82
N LYS A 144 -10.33 4.98 -23.61
CA LYS A 144 -10.21 5.08 -25.07
C LYS A 144 -8.92 5.77 -25.49
N MET A 145 -8.52 6.85 -24.83
CA MET A 145 -7.24 7.51 -25.08
C MET A 145 -6.04 6.60 -24.80
N LEU A 146 -6.08 5.85 -23.69
CA LEU A 146 -5.04 4.88 -23.34
C LEU A 146 -5.00 3.71 -24.33
N ALA A 147 -6.16 3.16 -24.71
CA ALA A 147 -6.29 2.11 -25.71
C ALA A 147 -5.75 2.56 -27.07
N PHE A 148 -6.05 3.81 -27.47
CA PHE A 148 -5.52 4.40 -28.71
C PHE A 148 -3.99 4.51 -28.68
N SER A 149 -3.39 4.83 -27.53
CA SER A 149 -1.93 4.84 -27.38
C SER A 149 -1.33 3.46 -27.64
N VAL A 150 -1.93 2.40 -27.09
CA VAL A 150 -1.49 1.01 -27.33
C VAL A 150 -1.67 0.62 -28.80
N TRP A 151 -2.78 1.03 -29.41
CA TRP A 151 -3.05 0.76 -30.82
C TRP A 151 -2.02 1.41 -31.75
N ARG A 152 -1.53 2.61 -31.43
CA ARG A 152 -0.46 3.26 -32.22
C ARG A 152 0.85 2.48 -32.22
N GLU A 153 1.12 1.70 -31.19
CA GLU A 153 2.30 0.84 -31.11
C GLU A 153 2.08 -0.52 -31.80
N ARG A 154 0.81 -0.92 -31.99
CA ARG A 154 0.36 -2.19 -32.56
C ARG A 154 -0.74 -1.97 -33.61
N PRO A 155 -0.38 -1.49 -34.81
CA PRO A 155 -1.37 -1.06 -35.82
C PRO A 155 -2.16 -2.23 -36.44
N ASP A 156 -1.69 -3.46 -36.28
CA ASP A 156 -2.27 -4.71 -36.78
C ASP A 156 -3.41 -5.27 -35.90
N VAL A 157 -3.67 -4.64 -34.75
CA VAL A 157 -4.80 -5.00 -33.88
C VAL A 157 -6.11 -4.56 -34.51
N LYS A 158 -7.16 -5.41 -34.46
CA LYS A 158 -8.52 -5.08 -34.96
C LYS A 158 -9.49 -4.69 -33.86
N LYS A 159 -9.33 -5.28 -32.68
CA LYS A 159 -10.17 -5.01 -31.53
C LYS A 159 -9.33 -4.96 -30.27
N ILE A 160 -9.60 -3.99 -29.41
CA ILE A 160 -9.03 -3.90 -28.07
C ILE A 160 -10.15 -4.02 -27.06
N ARG A 161 -10.06 -4.97 -26.15
CA ARG A 161 -10.89 -4.99 -24.93
C ARG A 161 -10.08 -4.46 -23.77
N ALA A 162 -10.58 -3.41 -23.14
CA ALA A 162 -9.99 -2.84 -21.94
C ALA A 162 -10.74 -3.37 -20.71
N THR A 163 -10.01 -3.98 -19.79
CA THR A 163 -10.53 -4.58 -18.57
C THR A 163 -9.93 -3.87 -17.36
N PHE A 164 -10.77 -3.23 -16.55
CA PHE A 164 -10.36 -2.48 -15.37
C PHE A 164 -10.91 -3.13 -14.10
N GLY A 165 -10.07 -3.25 -13.08
CA GLY A 165 -10.47 -3.82 -11.81
C GLY A 165 -9.51 -3.55 -10.67
N ALA A 166 -9.96 -3.88 -9.46
CA ALA A 166 -9.15 -3.82 -8.26
C ALA A 166 -8.39 -5.14 -8.09
N VAL A 167 -7.09 -5.05 -7.85
CA VAL A 167 -6.24 -6.17 -7.47
C VAL A 167 -6.06 -6.13 -5.97
N SER A 168 -6.53 -7.17 -5.29
CA SER A 168 -6.26 -7.39 -3.87
C SER A 168 -5.24 -8.50 -3.73
N GLN A 169 -4.18 -8.21 -2.98
CA GLN A 169 -3.18 -9.21 -2.60
C GLN A 169 -3.86 -10.31 -1.77
N PRO A 170 -3.44 -11.58 -1.95
CA PRO A 170 -4.02 -12.68 -1.18
C PRO A 170 -3.79 -12.45 0.32
N ASP A 171 -4.79 -12.81 1.12
CA ASP A 171 -4.58 -12.88 2.57
C ASP A 171 -3.68 -14.07 2.92
N ILE A 172 -3.26 -14.17 4.19
CA ILE A 172 -2.35 -15.26 4.63
C ILE A 172 -2.97 -16.64 4.41
N SER A 173 -4.29 -16.76 4.65
CA SER A 173 -4.98 -18.04 4.45
C SER A 173 -5.07 -18.39 2.96
N ASP A 174 -5.18 -17.40 2.08
CA ASP A 174 -5.17 -17.57 0.64
C ASP A 174 -3.76 -17.96 0.13
N PHE A 175 -2.71 -17.31 0.62
CA PHE A 175 -1.31 -17.64 0.27
C PHE A 175 -0.91 -19.04 0.73
N GLU A 176 -1.27 -19.45 1.96
CA GLU A 176 -0.99 -20.80 2.48
C GLU A 176 -1.69 -21.90 1.67
N ASN A 177 -2.82 -21.57 1.04
CA ASN A 177 -3.56 -22.46 0.15
C ASN A 177 -3.12 -22.34 -1.33
N GLY A 178 -2.06 -21.59 -1.63
CA GLY A 178 -1.52 -21.41 -2.98
C GLY A 178 -2.40 -20.56 -3.90
N LYS A 179 -3.23 -19.68 -3.34
CA LYS A 179 -4.02 -18.73 -4.13
C LYS A 179 -3.22 -17.47 -4.41
N ASP A 180 -3.30 -17.03 -5.67
CA ASP A 180 -2.65 -15.82 -6.17
C ASP A 180 -3.49 -14.55 -5.90
N GLU A 181 -3.04 -13.43 -6.45
CA GLU A 181 -3.75 -12.16 -6.47
C GLU A 181 -5.20 -12.31 -6.95
N SER A 182 -6.14 -11.68 -6.24
CA SER A 182 -7.54 -11.66 -6.65
C SER A 182 -7.83 -10.41 -7.47
N PHE A 183 -8.43 -10.59 -8.65
CA PHE A 183 -8.84 -9.50 -9.52
C PHE A 183 -10.36 -9.33 -9.51
N GLN A 184 -10.83 -8.21 -8.98
CA GLN A 184 -12.24 -7.84 -9.01
C GLN A 184 -12.50 -6.92 -10.20
N LEU A 185 -13.15 -7.46 -11.23
CA LEU A 185 -13.61 -6.68 -12.38
C LEU A 185 -14.58 -5.58 -11.93
N MET A 186 -14.31 -4.35 -12.35
CA MET A 186 -15.19 -3.21 -12.09
C MET A 186 -15.93 -2.78 -13.35
N PHE A 187 -15.21 -2.62 -14.47
CA PHE A 187 -15.80 -2.30 -15.76
C PHE A 187 -14.90 -2.76 -16.90
N SER A 188 -15.50 -2.92 -18.07
CA SER A 188 -14.79 -3.21 -19.32
C SER A 188 -15.37 -2.42 -20.47
N TYR A 189 -14.52 -2.11 -21.45
CA TYR A 189 -14.89 -1.42 -22.68
C TYR A 189 -14.29 -2.14 -23.88
N ASP A 190 -15.09 -2.28 -24.94
CA ASP A 190 -14.65 -2.85 -26.21
C ASP A 190 -14.47 -1.72 -27.23
N PHE A 191 -13.28 -1.62 -27.82
CA PHE A 191 -12.98 -0.67 -28.88
C PHE A 191 -12.64 -1.44 -30.16
N SER A 192 -13.28 -1.04 -31.25
CA SER A 192 -12.92 -1.42 -32.62
C SER A 192 -12.67 -0.16 -33.43
N LEU A 193 -11.72 -0.23 -34.36
CA LEU A 193 -11.67 0.76 -35.44
C LEU A 193 -12.90 0.51 -36.31
N HIS A 194 -13.78 1.51 -36.41
CA HIS A 194 -14.73 1.56 -37.51
C HIS A 194 -13.90 1.74 -38.77
N GLU A 195 -13.92 0.77 -39.68
CA GLU A 195 -13.57 1.05 -41.07
C GLU A 195 -14.56 2.12 -41.53
N GLU A 196 -14.04 3.30 -41.90
CA GLU A 196 -14.80 4.22 -42.74
C GLU A 196 -15.17 3.43 -44.00
N GLU A 197 -16.44 3.08 -44.15
CA GLU A 197 -17.00 2.84 -45.48
C GLU A 197 -16.88 4.16 -46.24
N GLN A 198 -15.86 4.25 -47.10
CA GLN A 198 -15.88 5.03 -48.33
C GLN A 198 -14.84 4.54 -49.34
#